data_AF-A0A7J8PPX7-F1
#
_entry.id   AF-A0A7J8PPX7-F1
#
_cell.length_a   1.000
_cell.length_b   1.000
_cell.length_c   1.000
_cell.angle_alpha   90.00
_cell.angle_beta   90.00
_cell.angle_gamma   90.00
#
_symmetry.space_group_name_H-M   'P 1'
#
loop_
_entity.id
_entity.type
_entity.pdbx_description
1 polymer ?
#
loop_
_entity_poly.entity_id
_entity_poly.type
_entity_poly.pdbx_seq_one_letter_code
_entity_poly.pdbx_strand_id
1 'polypeptide(L)'
;MRPIKIAFGDMLITFMWVFCSSMFGLFTSWIATAIGVQAISWAPIVIITFIIFVFVFIFNIIGGFLGGASFNPTGTASFYAAGVGDDSLISMGLRFPAQAAGAVGGALAITEVMPEQYKHMIVAPSLKVDTHTGAIAEGVLTFVITLAVLFIILKGPKSEIFKTWLLAIATVAIVLSGTAYTGPSMNPAN
;
A
#
# COMPACT_ATOMS: atom_id res chain seq x y z
N MET A 1 -5.77 22.32 5.13
CA MET A 1 -6.68 21.72 6.14
C MET A 1 -6.02 21.82 7.52
N ARG A 2 -6.75 21.89 8.65
CA ARG A 2 -6.09 21.90 9.98
C ARG A 2 -5.29 20.58 10.15
N PRO A 3 -3.99 20.60 10.52
CA PRO A 3 -3.12 19.41 10.59
C PRO A 3 -3.70 18.22 11.37
N ILE A 4 -4.51 18.49 12.40
CA ILE A 4 -5.18 17.45 13.20
C ILE A 4 -6.24 16.69 12.38
N LYS A 5 -7.02 17.40 11.56
CA LYS A 5 -8.09 16.78 10.76
C LYS A 5 -7.51 15.83 9.71
N ILE A 6 -6.40 16.21 9.08
CA ILE A 6 -5.77 15.37 8.05
C ILE A 6 -5.11 14.15 8.68
N ALA A 7 -4.47 14.30 9.85
CA ALA A 7 -3.91 13.19 10.59
C ALA A 7 -4.99 12.16 10.99
N PHE A 8 -6.18 12.60 11.42
CA PHE A 8 -7.30 11.68 11.67
C PHE A 8 -7.76 10.96 10.40
N GLY A 9 -7.83 11.68 9.27
CA GLY A 9 -8.10 11.08 7.97
C GLY A 9 -7.07 10.02 7.58
N ASP A 10 -5.78 10.31 7.80
CA ASP A 10 -4.69 9.37 7.55
C ASP A 10 -4.79 8.12 8.43
N MET A 11 -5.09 8.27 9.73
CA MET A 11 -5.31 7.14 10.63
C MET A 11 -6.45 6.24 10.13
N LEU A 12 -7.58 6.82 9.76
CA LEU A 12 -8.74 6.06 9.28
C LEU A 12 -8.44 5.33 7.98
N ILE A 13 -7.83 6.02 7.01
CA ILE A 13 -7.53 5.41 5.71
C ILE A 13 -6.42 4.36 5.82
N THR A 14 -5.40 4.54 6.67
CA THR A 14 -4.39 3.51 6.92
C THR A 14 -5.00 2.30 7.61
N PHE A 15 -5.88 2.50 8.61
CA PHE A 15 -6.62 1.41 9.24
C PHE A 15 -7.36 0.56 8.21
N MET A 16 -8.17 1.21 7.36
CA MET A 16 -8.94 0.52 6.33
C MET A 16 -8.01 -0.18 5.33
N TRP A 17 -6.90 0.48 4.95
CA TRP A 17 -5.97 -0.06 3.97
C TRP A 17 -5.30 -1.33 4.49
N VAL A 18 -4.74 -1.30 5.70
CA VAL A 18 -4.08 -2.47 6.29
C VAL A 18 -5.08 -3.61 6.46
N PHE A 19 -6.27 -3.33 7.01
CA PHE A 19 -7.32 -4.33 7.13
C PHE A 19 -7.66 -5.00 5.79
N CYS A 20 -7.89 -4.21 4.73
CA CYS A 20 -8.26 -4.73 3.42
C CYS A 20 -7.11 -5.43 2.70
N SER A 21 -5.92 -4.84 2.70
CA SER A 21 -4.76 -5.34 1.96
C SER A 21 -4.24 -6.66 2.50
N SER A 22 -4.36 -6.92 3.81
CA SER A 22 -4.07 -8.22 4.41
C SER A 22 -4.91 -9.37 3.82
N MET A 23 -6.05 -9.09 3.19
CA MET A 23 -6.92 -10.09 2.57
C MET A 23 -6.64 -10.31 1.08
N PHE A 24 -5.74 -9.54 0.46
CA PHE A 24 -5.56 -9.61 -1.01
C PHE A 24 -5.08 -10.98 -1.49
N GLY A 25 -4.24 -11.68 -0.72
CA GLY A 25 -3.84 -13.05 -1.03
C GLY A 25 -5.02 -14.03 -1.03
N LEU A 26 -5.92 -13.90 -0.05
CA LEU A 26 -7.16 -14.69 0.05
C LEU A 26 -8.11 -14.39 -1.11
N PHE A 27 -8.33 -13.12 -1.43
CA PHE A 27 -9.16 -12.74 -2.58
C PHE A 27 -8.57 -13.25 -3.89
N THR A 28 -7.25 -13.21 -4.04
CA THR A 28 -6.58 -13.73 -5.24
C THR A 28 -6.84 -15.22 -5.40
N SER A 29 -6.71 -16.01 -4.32
CA SER A 29 -6.95 -17.46 -4.39
C SER A 29 -8.42 -17.77 -4.67
N TRP A 30 -9.36 -17.09 -4.01
CA TRP A 30 -10.80 -17.30 -4.21
C TRP A 30 -11.24 -16.95 -5.63
N ILE A 31 -10.77 -15.83 -6.17
CA ILE A 31 -11.09 -15.43 -7.55
C ILE A 31 -10.49 -16.43 -8.54
N ALA A 32 -9.24 -16.86 -8.33
CA ALA A 32 -8.61 -17.87 -9.20
C ALA A 32 -9.38 -19.19 -9.21
N THR A 33 -9.84 -19.65 -8.04
CA THR A 33 -10.67 -20.86 -7.93
C THR A 33 -12.05 -20.68 -8.57
N ALA A 34 -12.72 -19.55 -8.34
CA ALA A 34 -14.05 -19.27 -8.88
C ALA A 34 -14.08 -19.22 -10.41
N ILE A 35 -13.01 -18.71 -11.03
CA ILE A 35 -12.85 -18.64 -12.49
C ILE A 35 -12.28 -19.96 -13.07
N GLY A 36 -11.73 -20.84 -12.22
CA GLY A 36 -11.15 -22.12 -12.64
C GLY A 36 -9.74 -22.02 -13.22
N VAL A 37 -8.98 -20.98 -12.84
CA VAL A 37 -7.63 -20.67 -13.37
C VAL A 37 -6.51 -20.91 -12.37
N GLN A 38 -6.77 -21.60 -11.25
CA GLN A 38 -5.80 -21.87 -10.19
C GLN A 38 -4.56 -22.65 -10.66
N ALA A 39 -4.65 -23.42 -11.76
CA ALA A 39 -3.53 -24.14 -12.35
C ALA A 39 -2.67 -23.29 -13.30
N ILE A 40 -3.11 -22.07 -13.63
CA ILE A 40 -2.41 -21.18 -14.55
C ILE A 40 -1.44 -20.29 -13.76
N SER A 41 -0.15 -20.46 -14.00
CA SER A 41 0.93 -19.81 -13.21
C SER A 41 0.90 -18.28 -13.24
N TRP A 42 0.45 -17.66 -14.34
CA TRP A 42 0.38 -16.20 -14.47
C TRP A 42 -0.94 -15.59 -13.98
N ALA A 43 -2.00 -16.40 -13.79
CA ALA A 43 -3.32 -15.90 -13.44
C ALA A 43 -3.35 -15.15 -12.08
N PRO A 44 -2.70 -15.64 -11.01
CA PRO A 44 -2.64 -14.92 -9.74
C PRO A 44 -2.07 -13.51 -9.87
N ILE A 45 -1.06 -13.30 -10.73
CA ILE A 45 -0.41 -11.99 -10.95
C ILE A 45 -1.39 -10.99 -11.58
N VAL A 46 -2.19 -11.44 -12.55
CA VAL A 46 -3.21 -10.58 -13.18
C VAL A 46 -4.32 -10.25 -12.19
N ILE A 47 -4.77 -11.24 -11.43
CA ILE A 47 -5.84 -11.07 -10.43
C ILE A 47 -5.40 -10.10 -9.33
N ILE A 48 -4.22 -10.28 -8.74
CA ILE A 48 -3.72 -9.38 -7.68
C ILE A 48 -3.51 -7.95 -8.21
N THR A 49 -3.04 -7.79 -9.45
CA THR A 49 -2.89 -6.47 -10.07
C THR A 49 -4.25 -5.78 -10.20
N PHE A 50 -5.29 -6.51 -10.62
CA PHE A 50 -6.64 -5.98 -10.69
C PHE A 50 -7.23 -5.64 -9.32
N ILE A 51 -7.02 -6.49 -8.31
CA ILE A 51 -7.43 -6.20 -6.92
C ILE A 51 -6.77 -4.90 -6.43
N ILE A 52 -5.43 -4.79 -6.56
CA ILE A 52 -4.71 -3.58 -6.14
C ILE A 52 -5.22 -2.36 -6.89
N PHE A 53 -5.44 -2.46 -8.20
CA PHE A 53 -6.02 -1.38 -8.99
C PHE A 53 -7.37 -0.90 -8.42
N VAL A 54 -8.31 -1.83 -8.19
CA VAL A 54 -9.64 -1.50 -7.66
C VAL A 54 -9.54 -0.86 -6.28
N PHE A 55 -8.76 -1.43 -5.37
CA PHE A 55 -8.64 -0.91 -4.01
C PHE A 55 -7.91 0.44 -4.00
N VAL A 56 -6.79 0.60 -4.69
CA VAL A 56 -6.10 1.90 -4.79
C VAL A 56 -7.03 2.96 -5.40
N PHE A 57 -7.82 2.61 -6.42
CA PHE A 57 -8.78 3.54 -7.02
C PHE A 57 -9.83 4.01 -6.02
N ILE A 58 -10.43 3.08 -5.26
CA ILE A 58 -11.40 3.40 -4.20
C ILE A 58 -10.76 4.24 -3.10
N PHE A 59 -9.56 3.87 -2.64
CA PHE A 59 -8.85 4.57 -1.57
C PHE A 59 -8.39 5.96 -2.00
N ASN A 60 -8.03 6.18 -3.27
CA ASN A 60 -7.75 7.51 -3.80
C ASN A 60 -8.99 8.42 -3.74
N ILE A 61 -10.17 7.88 -4.07
CA ILE A 61 -11.44 8.62 -3.95
C ILE A 61 -11.73 8.97 -2.48
N ILE A 62 -11.62 7.99 -1.57
CA ILE A 62 -11.84 8.20 -0.14
C ILE A 62 -10.84 9.23 0.42
N GLY A 63 -9.56 9.10 0.08
CA GLY A 63 -8.50 10.03 0.49
C GLY A 63 -8.77 11.46 0.01
N GLY A 64 -9.28 11.62 -1.21
CA GLY A 64 -9.76 12.89 -1.75
C GLY A 64 -10.89 13.50 -0.91
N PHE A 65 -11.92 12.72 -0.58
CA PHE A 65 -13.01 13.17 0.31
C PHE A 65 -12.54 13.49 1.74
N LEU A 66 -11.51 12.79 2.22
CA LEU A 66 -10.85 13.05 3.50
C LEU A 66 -9.83 14.19 3.42
N GLY A 67 -9.82 14.99 2.35
CA GLY A 67 -9.00 16.19 2.22
C GLY A 67 -7.53 15.92 1.90
N GLY A 68 -7.26 14.86 1.13
CA GLY A 68 -5.90 14.45 0.75
C GLY A 68 -5.24 13.51 1.77
N ALA A 69 -6.03 12.72 2.49
CA ALA A 69 -5.50 11.70 3.38
C ALA A 69 -4.72 10.64 2.60
N SER A 70 -3.65 10.13 3.21
CA SER A 70 -2.73 9.13 2.65
C SER A 70 -2.54 8.01 3.65
N PHE A 71 -2.46 6.78 3.17
CA PHE A 71 -2.20 5.61 4.00
C PHE A 71 -0.71 5.22 4.10
N ASN A 72 0.18 5.96 3.43
CA ASN A 72 1.61 5.64 3.35
C ASN A 72 2.48 6.88 3.67
N PRO A 73 3.30 6.85 4.76
CA PRO A 73 4.21 7.93 5.12
C PRO A 73 5.22 8.27 4.02
N THR A 74 5.72 7.27 3.28
CA THR A 74 6.65 7.46 2.16
C THR A 74 6.02 8.32 1.07
N GLY A 75 4.74 8.09 0.77
CA GLY A 75 4.00 8.90 -0.19
C GLY A 75 3.99 10.36 0.25
N THR A 76 3.54 10.63 1.47
CA THR A 76 3.49 11.98 2.03
C THR A 76 4.87 12.66 2.06
N ALA A 77 5.92 11.96 2.52
CA ALA A 77 7.28 12.47 2.58
C ALA A 77 7.86 12.79 1.18
N SER A 78 7.58 11.93 0.19
CA SER A 78 8.11 12.09 -1.16
C SER A 78 7.45 13.23 -1.93
N PHE A 79 6.13 13.43 -1.81
CA PHE A 79 5.45 14.58 -2.40
C PHE A 79 5.92 15.89 -1.75
N TYR A 80 6.08 15.92 -0.42
CA TYR A 80 6.68 17.06 0.28
C TYR A 80 8.09 17.36 -0.24
N ALA A 81 8.96 16.34 -0.35
CA ALA A 81 10.32 16.50 -0.86
C ALA A 81 10.38 16.96 -2.32
N ALA A 82 9.39 16.57 -3.14
CA ALA A 82 9.23 17.04 -4.51
C ALA A 82 8.69 18.48 -4.61
N GLY A 83 8.37 19.13 -3.49
CA GLY A 83 7.78 20.46 -3.46
C GLY A 83 6.34 20.50 -3.97
N VAL A 84 5.60 19.40 -3.83
CA VAL A 84 4.22 19.25 -4.30
C VAL A 84 3.28 19.04 -3.12
N GLY A 85 2.18 19.80 -3.11
CA GLY A 85 1.15 19.74 -2.07
C GLY A 85 1.34 20.76 -0.96
N ASP A 86 0.46 20.71 0.04
CA ASP A 86 0.37 21.71 1.12
C ASP A 86 0.97 21.20 2.45
N ASP A 87 1.70 20.09 2.43
CA ASP A 87 2.30 19.51 3.63
C ASP A 87 3.47 20.35 4.16
N SER A 88 3.66 20.29 5.48
CA SER A 88 4.75 20.92 6.22
C SER A 88 5.38 19.91 7.16
N LEU A 89 6.57 20.21 7.69
CA LEU A 89 7.19 19.36 8.73
C LEU A 89 6.25 19.15 9.94
N ILE A 90 5.48 20.18 10.31
CA ILE A 90 4.53 20.12 11.42
C ILE A 90 3.35 19.20 11.08
N SER A 91 2.78 19.29 9.87
CA SER A 91 1.69 18.39 9.48
C SER A 91 2.20 16.95 9.41
N MET A 92 3.32 16.69 8.76
CA MET A 92 3.91 15.34 8.68
C MET A 92 4.21 14.74 10.06
N GLY A 93 4.70 15.54 11.01
CA GLY A 93 4.92 15.10 12.39
C GLY A 93 3.65 14.61 13.11
N LEU A 94 2.47 15.03 12.67
CA LEU A 94 1.18 14.52 13.16
C LEU A 94 0.62 13.39 12.30
N ARG A 95 0.83 13.44 10.98
CA ARG A 95 0.32 12.47 10.01
C ARG A 95 0.99 11.10 10.15
N PHE A 96 2.32 11.04 10.29
CA PHE A 96 3.04 9.75 10.34
C PHE A 96 2.68 8.90 11.56
N PRO A 97 2.64 9.45 12.80
CA PRO A 97 2.18 8.67 13.95
C PRO A 97 0.73 8.22 13.81
N ALA A 98 -0.12 9.04 13.19
CA ALA A 98 -1.52 8.70 12.95
C ALA A 98 -1.68 7.55 11.95
N GLN A 99 -0.88 7.54 10.87
CA GLN A 99 -0.82 6.41 9.92
C GLN A 99 -0.35 5.13 10.62
N ALA A 100 0.72 5.19 11.42
CA ALA A 100 1.20 4.04 12.19
C ALA A 100 0.15 3.52 13.17
N ALA A 101 -0.55 4.41 13.89
CA ALA A 101 -1.65 4.02 14.78
C ALA A 101 -2.81 3.36 14.01
N GLY A 102 -3.16 3.90 12.84
CA GLY A 102 -4.15 3.33 11.93
C GLY A 102 -3.77 1.92 11.49
N ALA A 103 -2.51 1.74 11.05
CA ALA A 103 -2.00 0.44 10.62
C ALA A 103 -2.05 -0.62 11.72
N VAL A 104 -1.59 -0.29 12.94
CA VAL A 104 -1.69 -1.18 14.10
C VAL A 104 -3.14 -1.55 14.36
N GLY A 105 -4.06 -0.59 14.34
CA GLY A 105 -5.48 -0.86 14.50
C GLY A 105 -6.03 -1.79 13.42
N GLY A 106 -5.67 -1.58 12.15
CA GLY A 106 -6.11 -2.40 11.03
C GLY A 106 -5.60 -3.84 11.13
N ALA A 107 -4.32 -4.00 11.49
CA ALA A 107 -3.68 -5.30 11.69
C ALA A 107 -4.31 -6.08 12.86
N LEU A 108 -4.57 -5.42 13.99
CA LEU A 108 -5.24 -6.04 15.13
C LEU A 108 -6.67 -6.44 14.78
N ALA A 109 -7.42 -5.56 14.11
CA ALA A 109 -8.79 -5.82 13.71
C ALA A 109 -8.89 -7.03 12.76
N ILE A 110 -8.03 -7.11 11.73
CA ILE A 110 -8.07 -8.26 10.81
C ILE A 110 -7.64 -9.56 11.48
N THR A 111 -6.67 -9.51 12.39
CA THR A 111 -6.21 -10.69 13.15
C THR A 111 -7.31 -11.24 14.05
N GLU A 112 -8.12 -10.35 14.65
CA GLU A 112 -9.23 -10.74 15.53
C GLU A 112 -10.39 -11.37 14.75
N VAL A 113 -10.78 -10.77 13.61
CA VAL A 113 -11.98 -11.20 12.88
C VAL A 113 -11.73 -12.32 11.85
N MET A 114 -10.47 -12.59 11.50
CA MET A 114 -10.14 -13.60 10.48
C MET A 114 -10.43 -15.02 10.99
N PRO A 115 -11.19 -15.84 10.24
CA PRO A 115 -11.40 -17.24 10.58
C PRO A 115 -10.09 -18.01 10.71
N GLU A 116 -9.99 -18.92 11.69
CA GLU A 116 -8.79 -19.74 11.97
C GLU A 116 -8.22 -20.41 10.71
N GLN A 117 -9.08 -20.95 9.87
CA GLN A 117 -8.69 -21.61 8.62
C GLN A 117 -7.99 -20.69 7.61
N TYR A 118 -8.12 -19.36 7.73
CA TYR A 118 -7.49 -18.37 6.84
C TYR A 118 -6.45 -17.49 7.55
N LYS A 119 -6.28 -17.60 8.88
CA LYS A 119 -5.29 -16.80 9.61
C LYS A 119 -3.87 -16.95 9.07
N HIS A 120 -3.51 -18.15 8.61
CA HIS A 120 -2.21 -18.42 7.98
C HIS A 120 -1.98 -17.66 6.66
N MET A 121 -3.05 -17.11 6.05
CA MET A 121 -2.97 -16.30 4.84
C MET A 121 -2.76 -14.81 5.13
N ILE A 122 -2.90 -14.38 6.39
CA ILE A 122 -2.48 -13.04 6.84
C ILE A 122 -0.96 -13.08 6.98
N VAL A 123 -0.26 -12.72 5.91
CA VAL A 123 1.20 -12.68 5.87
C VAL A 123 1.65 -11.22 5.88
N ALA A 124 2.30 -10.82 6.96
CA ALA A 124 3.00 -9.54 7.03
C ALA A 124 4.35 -9.62 6.30
N PRO A 125 4.94 -8.48 5.90
CA PRO A 125 6.34 -8.41 5.51
C PRO A 125 7.24 -9.13 6.51
N SER A 126 8.15 -9.97 6.00
CA SER A 126 9.07 -10.73 6.83
C SER A 126 10.46 -10.73 6.23
N LEU A 127 11.44 -10.42 7.07
CA LEU A 127 12.85 -10.40 6.69
C LEU A 127 13.33 -11.83 6.42
N LYS A 128 13.74 -12.10 5.18
CA LYS A 128 14.24 -13.42 4.71
C LYS A 128 15.76 -13.48 4.53
N VAL A 129 16.41 -12.32 4.63
CA VAL A 129 17.87 -12.14 4.54
C VAL A 129 18.38 -11.51 5.83
N ASP A 130 19.69 -11.29 5.96
CA ASP A 130 20.20 -10.55 7.11
C ASP A 130 19.69 -9.09 7.12
N THR A 131 19.68 -8.46 8.30
CA THR A 131 19.14 -7.12 8.50
C THR A 131 19.80 -6.06 7.61
N HIS A 132 21.09 -6.16 7.34
CA HIS A 132 21.80 -5.19 6.52
C HIS A 132 21.37 -5.31 5.05
N THR A 133 21.35 -6.53 4.51
CA THR A 133 20.86 -6.79 3.15
C THR A 133 19.38 -6.42 3.01
N GLY A 134 18.56 -6.73 4.01
CA GLY A 134 17.14 -6.38 4.03
C GLY A 134 16.90 -4.87 4.05
N ALA A 135 17.67 -4.14 4.85
CA ALA A 135 17.59 -2.68 4.89
C ALA A 135 17.98 -2.03 3.55
N ILE A 136 19.03 -2.53 2.90
CA ILE A 136 19.41 -2.08 1.55
C ILE A 136 18.30 -2.41 0.55
N ALA A 137 17.76 -3.63 0.59
CA ALA A 137 16.69 -4.05 -0.30
C ALA A 137 15.45 -3.16 -0.15
N GLU A 138 14.95 -2.95 1.08
CA GLU A 138 13.82 -2.03 1.33
C GLU A 138 14.13 -0.60 0.90
N GLY A 139 15.36 -0.11 1.15
CA GLY A 139 15.78 1.22 0.68
C GLY A 139 15.69 1.36 -0.84
N VAL A 140 16.21 0.38 -1.59
CA VAL A 140 16.15 0.37 -3.06
C VAL A 140 14.71 0.22 -3.56
N LEU A 141 13.97 -0.76 -3.04
CA LEU A 141 12.58 -1.02 -3.44
C LEU A 141 11.70 0.20 -3.19
N THR A 142 11.81 0.79 -1.99
CA THR A 142 11.09 2.01 -1.60
C THR A 142 11.48 3.19 -2.48
N PHE A 143 12.76 3.36 -2.79
CA PHE A 143 13.22 4.42 -3.71
C PHE A 143 12.62 4.26 -5.10
N VAL A 144 12.70 3.06 -5.69
CA VAL A 144 12.21 2.80 -7.06
C VAL A 144 10.70 2.97 -7.14
N ILE A 145 9.93 2.40 -6.20
CA ILE A 145 8.47 2.56 -6.22
C ILE A 145 8.07 4.03 -6.00
N THR A 146 8.77 4.74 -5.12
CA THR A 146 8.50 6.17 -4.87
C THR A 146 8.75 7.01 -6.11
N LEU A 147 9.87 6.78 -6.79
CA LEU A 147 10.18 7.46 -8.05
C LEU A 147 9.15 7.15 -9.13
N ALA A 148 8.71 5.89 -9.24
CA ALA A 148 7.66 5.48 -10.16
C ALA A 148 6.33 6.17 -9.84
N VAL A 149 5.91 6.21 -8.56
CA VAL A 149 4.70 6.90 -8.11
C VAL A 149 4.75 8.38 -8.47
N LEU A 150 5.84 9.08 -8.15
CA LEU A 150 6.02 10.49 -8.49
C LEU A 150 5.94 10.70 -10.00
N PHE A 151 6.63 9.88 -10.78
CA PHE A 151 6.61 9.99 -12.24
C PHE A 151 5.20 9.77 -12.80
N ILE A 152 4.49 8.73 -12.35
CA ILE A 152 3.13 8.41 -12.81
C ILE A 152 2.14 9.52 -12.43
N ILE A 153 2.22 10.05 -11.20
CA ILE A 153 1.28 11.08 -10.74
C ILE A 153 1.55 12.44 -11.38
N LEU A 154 2.82 12.86 -11.47
CA LEU A 154 3.20 14.21 -11.90
C LEU A 154 3.43 14.34 -13.41
N LYS A 155 3.87 13.26 -14.08
CA LYS A 155 4.24 13.26 -15.50
C LYS A 155 3.48 12.22 -16.32
N GLY A 156 2.70 11.37 -15.66
CA GLY A 156 1.95 10.32 -16.33
C GLY A 156 0.69 10.82 -17.06
N PRO A 157 -0.16 9.86 -17.47
CA PRO A 157 -1.36 10.12 -18.26
C PRO A 157 -2.35 11.05 -17.56
N LYS A 158 -3.20 11.78 -18.30
CA LYS A 158 -4.23 12.65 -17.69
C LYS A 158 -5.39 11.88 -17.04
N SER A 159 -5.62 10.63 -17.44
CA SER A 159 -6.70 9.81 -16.91
C SER A 159 -6.31 9.22 -15.55
N GLU A 160 -7.07 9.54 -14.50
CA GLU A 160 -6.86 9.00 -13.15
C GLU A 160 -7.01 7.47 -13.09
N ILE A 161 -7.89 6.90 -13.91
CA ILE A 161 -8.03 5.45 -14.07
C ILE A 161 -6.72 4.86 -14.59
N PHE A 162 -6.15 5.45 -15.64
CA PHE A 162 -4.93 4.91 -16.25
C PHE A 162 -3.70 5.16 -15.38
N LYS A 163 -3.62 6.28 -14.63
CA LYS A 163 -2.61 6.46 -13.59
C LYS A 163 -2.70 5.36 -12.52
N THR A 164 -3.90 5.10 -12.01
CA THR A 164 -4.11 4.08 -10.97
C THR A 164 -3.75 2.68 -11.47
N TRP A 165 -4.03 2.39 -12.75
CA TRP A 165 -3.61 1.15 -13.39
C TRP A 165 -2.09 1.01 -13.44
N LEU A 166 -1.38 2.07 -13.85
CA LEU A 166 0.09 2.09 -13.86
C LEU A 166 0.68 1.94 -12.44
N LEU A 167 0.06 2.58 -11.44
CA LEU A 167 0.46 2.42 -10.04
C LEU A 167 0.32 0.96 -9.59
N ALA A 168 -0.80 0.30 -9.90
CA ALA A 168 -1.01 -1.10 -9.54
C ALA A 168 0.02 -2.03 -10.19
N ILE A 169 0.32 -1.84 -11.48
CA ILE A 169 1.37 -2.59 -12.19
C ILE A 169 2.73 -2.37 -11.52
N ALA A 170 3.09 -1.11 -11.25
CA ALA A 170 4.36 -0.78 -10.60
C ALA A 170 4.46 -1.42 -9.21
N THR A 171 3.39 -1.34 -8.40
CA THR A 171 3.33 -1.98 -7.08
C THR A 171 3.55 -3.48 -7.19
N VAL A 172 2.83 -4.19 -8.07
CA VAL A 172 2.99 -5.65 -8.21
C VAL A 172 4.40 -6.01 -8.70
N ALA A 173 4.93 -5.29 -9.68
CA ALA A 173 6.28 -5.54 -10.20
C ALA A 173 7.34 -5.42 -9.10
N ILE A 174 7.26 -4.36 -8.27
CA ILE A 174 8.21 -4.15 -7.18
C ILE A 174 7.98 -5.15 -6.04
N VAL A 175 6.73 -5.47 -5.68
CA VAL A 175 6.41 -6.49 -4.67
C VAL A 175 7.01 -7.84 -5.04
N LEU A 176 6.79 -8.29 -6.29
CA LEU A 176 7.33 -9.56 -6.78
C LEU A 176 8.87 -9.56 -6.74
N SER A 177 9.50 -8.45 -7.11
CA SER A 177 10.96 -8.30 -7.09
C SER A 177 11.54 -8.34 -5.66
N GLY A 178 10.83 -7.77 -4.68
CA GLY A 178 11.28 -7.72 -3.28
C GLY A 178 10.93 -8.96 -2.44
N THR A 179 10.06 -9.84 -2.94
CA THR A 179 9.50 -10.96 -2.15
C THR A 179 10.58 -11.91 -1.62
N ALA A 180 11.71 -12.06 -2.33
CA ALA A 180 12.81 -12.91 -1.91
C ALA A 180 13.63 -12.33 -0.73
N TYR A 181 13.51 -11.02 -0.45
CA TYR A 181 14.32 -10.32 0.54
C TYR A 181 13.54 -10.03 1.82
N THR A 182 12.39 -9.35 1.70
CA THR A 182 11.69 -8.75 2.86
C THR A 182 10.18 -8.92 2.83
N GLY A 183 9.60 -9.49 1.76
CA GLY A 183 8.15 -9.49 1.57
C GLY A 183 7.63 -8.05 1.56
N PRO A 184 8.03 -7.26 0.55
CA PRO A 184 8.47 -5.90 0.74
C PRO A 184 7.42 -4.97 1.34
N SER A 185 7.82 -4.23 2.38
CA SER A 185 6.91 -3.33 3.11
C SER A 185 6.65 -2.07 2.28
N MET A 186 7.73 -1.34 1.90
CA MET A 186 7.68 -0.08 1.16
C MET A 186 6.75 1.01 1.76
N ASN A 187 6.29 0.78 2.98
CA ASN A 187 5.36 1.62 3.72
C ASN A 187 5.71 1.50 5.20
N PRO A 188 6.39 2.50 5.79
CA PRO A 188 6.78 2.46 7.20
C PRO A 188 5.62 2.33 8.20
N ALA A 189 4.37 2.53 7.77
CA ALA A 189 3.20 2.27 8.61
C ALA A 189 2.83 0.78 8.67
N ASN A 190 3.13 0.00 7.64
CA ASN A 190 2.72 -1.41 7.50
C ASN A 190 3.62 -2.39 8.27
#